data_AF-A0A950Q4Z0-F1
#
_entry.id   AF-A0A950Q4Z0-F1
#
_cell.length_a   1.000
_cell.length_b   1.000
_cell.length_c   1.000
_cell.angle_alpha   90.00
_cell.angle_beta   90.00
_cell.angle_gamma   90.00
#
_symmetry.space_group_name_H-M   'P 1'
#
loop_
_entity.id
_entity.type
_entity.pdbx_description
1 polymer ?
#
loop_
_entity_poly.entity_id
_entity_poly.type
_entity_poly.pdbx_seq_one_letter_code
_entity_poly.pdbx_strand_id
1 'polypeptide(L)'
;LREVQMRVGALPVFPTGALKYNLTWSTDGLINEYCNPCESIRDGLRGEVPALEELEEFALDGTEYEAFNTSGGLGTLCDTLEGKVETLNYKTVRYPGHRDIVKMLVRDLRLGVRREVLKDVLETAIPITFQDVVLIFVTVSGWREGRLTQESYAKKIYAQTVGDRLMSAIQVTTAAGICAMCDMLVAGQLPKKGFVRQEEAKLADFLANRFGRYYAKGH
;
A
#
# COMPACT_ATOMS: atom_id res chain seq x y z
N LEU A 1 11.52 -15.50 10.81
CA LEU A 1 11.15 -14.08 11.03
C LEU A 1 10.02 -14.03 12.03
N ARG A 2 9.93 -13.01 12.88
CA ARG A 2 8.78 -12.91 13.79
C ARG A 2 7.63 -12.22 13.07
N GLU A 3 7.83 -10.97 12.65
CA GLU A 3 6.75 -10.17 12.10
C GLU A 3 7.20 -9.32 10.91
N VAL A 4 6.32 -9.18 9.92
CA VAL A 4 6.45 -8.24 8.81
C VAL A 4 5.16 -7.43 8.72
N GLN A 5 5.25 -6.12 8.93
CA GLN A 5 4.14 -5.18 8.87
C GLN A 5 4.35 -4.21 7.71
N MET A 6 3.39 -4.13 6.80
CA MET A 6 3.43 -3.22 5.66
C MET A 6 2.29 -2.20 5.78
N ARG A 7 2.64 -0.91 5.76
CA ARG A 7 1.73 0.22 5.87
C ARG A 7 1.93 1.13 4.68
N VAL A 8 0.95 1.18 3.79
CA VAL A 8 1.05 1.95 2.55
C VAL A 8 -0.20 2.79 2.36
N GLY A 9 -0.05 4.02 1.88
CA GLY A 9 -1.20 4.87 1.59
C GLY A 9 -0.88 5.94 0.56
N ALA A 10 -1.76 6.09 -0.44
CA ALA A 10 -1.84 7.27 -1.29
C ALA A 10 -2.78 8.28 -0.61
N LEU A 11 -2.24 9.44 -0.25
CA LEU A 11 -2.90 10.43 0.61
C LEU A 11 -2.86 11.81 -0.05
N PRO A 12 -3.89 12.65 0.13
CA PRO A 12 -3.78 14.05 -0.27
C PRO A 12 -2.75 14.77 0.62
N VAL A 13 -1.97 15.69 0.03
CA VAL A 13 -1.05 16.56 0.80
C VAL A 13 -1.82 17.55 1.68
N PHE A 14 -3.01 17.97 1.23
CA PHE A 14 -3.88 18.92 1.92
C PHE A 14 -5.21 18.23 2.29
N PRO A 15 -5.24 17.41 3.36
CA PRO A 15 -6.46 16.75 3.78
C PRO A 15 -7.49 17.77 4.27
N THR A 16 -8.68 17.75 3.67
CA THR A 16 -9.81 18.60 4.07
C THR A 16 -11.10 17.78 4.21
N GLY A 17 -12.10 18.34 4.89
CA GLY A 17 -13.39 17.70 5.12
C GLY A 17 -13.32 16.52 6.11
N ALA A 18 -14.46 15.86 6.31
CA ALA A 18 -14.59 14.78 7.30
C ALA A 18 -13.79 13.52 6.91
N LEU A 19 -13.80 13.16 5.63
CA LEU A 19 -13.07 11.98 5.13
C LEU A 19 -11.55 12.18 5.03
N LYS A 20 -11.08 13.44 5.05
CA LYS A 20 -9.66 13.81 4.88
C LYS A 20 -9.02 13.09 3.68
N TYR A 21 -9.76 12.95 2.59
CA TYR A 21 -9.40 12.11 1.45
C TYR A 21 -9.81 12.76 0.14
N ASN A 22 -9.05 12.46 -0.91
CA ASN A 22 -9.31 12.83 -2.29
C ASN A 22 -9.16 11.60 -3.18
N LEU A 23 -9.91 11.53 -4.27
CA LEU A 23 -9.72 10.47 -5.26
C LEU A 23 -8.40 10.71 -6.00
N THR A 24 -7.49 9.74 -5.95
CA THR A 24 -6.17 9.80 -6.62
C THR A 24 -5.99 8.68 -7.64
N TRP A 25 -6.85 7.67 -7.61
CA TRP A 25 -6.83 6.49 -8.47
C TRP A 25 -8.24 5.88 -8.57
N SER A 26 -8.36 4.70 -9.18
CA SER A 26 -9.64 4.03 -9.46
C SER A 26 -10.54 3.88 -8.23
N THR A 27 -11.75 4.47 -8.29
CA THR A 27 -12.78 4.32 -7.25
C THR A 27 -13.20 2.87 -7.07
N ASP A 28 -13.30 2.09 -8.16
CA ASP A 28 -13.62 0.66 -8.08
C ASP A 28 -12.57 -0.10 -7.27
N GLY A 29 -11.30 0.21 -7.52
CA GLY A 29 -10.19 -0.37 -6.77
C GLY A 29 -10.26 -0.01 -5.29
N LEU A 30 -10.53 1.25 -4.97
CA LEU A 30 -10.69 1.72 -3.58
C LEU A 30 -11.84 0.98 -2.87
N ILE A 31 -12.98 0.81 -3.54
CA ILE A 31 -14.11 0.06 -2.99
C ILE A 31 -13.74 -1.41 -2.77
N ASN A 32 -12.99 -2.02 -3.68
CA ASN A 32 -12.51 -3.40 -3.53
C ASN A 32 -11.62 -3.56 -2.29
N GLU A 33 -10.69 -2.63 -2.06
CA GLU A 33 -9.83 -2.60 -0.86
C GLU A 33 -10.65 -2.66 0.43
N TYR A 34 -11.75 -1.92 0.50
CA TYR A 34 -12.62 -1.82 1.69
C TYR A 34 -13.61 -2.97 1.87
N CYS A 35 -13.96 -3.68 0.79
CA CYS A 35 -15.04 -4.65 0.82
C CYS A 35 -14.59 -6.11 0.81
N ASN A 36 -13.42 -6.42 0.25
CA ASN A 36 -12.98 -7.80 0.08
C ASN A 36 -12.15 -8.29 1.28
N PRO A 37 -12.10 -9.61 1.54
CA PRO A 37 -11.19 -10.18 2.54
C PRO A 37 -9.72 -9.83 2.27
N CYS A 38 -8.93 -9.73 3.33
CA CYS A 38 -7.52 -9.36 3.27
C CYS A 38 -6.66 -10.57 3.60
N GLU A 39 -5.69 -10.92 2.75
CA GLU A 39 -4.75 -11.98 3.07
C GLU A 39 -3.80 -11.57 4.20
N SER A 40 -3.40 -12.53 5.02
CA SER A 40 -2.47 -12.34 6.13
C SER A 40 -1.83 -13.69 6.52
N ILE A 41 -0.69 -13.65 7.21
CA ILE A 41 -0.14 -14.80 7.94
C ILE A 41 -0.29 -14.52 9.43
N ARG A 42 -0.81 -15.49 10.18
CA ARG A 42 -0.89 -15.49 11.65
C ARG A 42 -0.44 -16.83 12.18
N ASP A 43 0.41 -16.80 13.21
CA ASP A 43 1.00 -18.00 13.81
C ASP A 43 1.65 -18.93 12.77
N GLY A 44 2.23 -18.34 11.71
CA GLY A 44 2.86 -19.08 10.61
C GLY A 44 1.91 -19.64 9.55
N LEU A 45 0.60 -19.48 9.71
CA LEU A 45 -0.44 -20.01 8.82
C LEU A 45 -1.08 -18.88 8.00
N ARG A 46 -1.24 -19.12 6.69
CA ARG A 46 -1.96 -18.18 5.81
C ARG A 46 -3.46 -18.22 6.12
N GLY A 47 -4.10 -17.06 6.10
CA GLY A 47 -5.53 -16.91 6.28
C GLY A 47 -6.04 -15.56 5.77
N GLU A 48 -7.32 -15.34 5.96
CA GLU A 48 -7.99 -14.09 5.61
C GLU A 48 -8.46 -13.35 6.87
N VAL A 49 -8.42 -12.03 6.81
CA VAL A 49 -8.84 -11.14 7.89
C VAL A 49 -9.85 -10.13 7.33
N PRO A 50 -10.82 -9.64 8.13
CA PRO A 50 -11.81 -8.72 7.61
C PRO A 50 -11.21 -7.35 7.26
N ALA A 51 -11.63 -6.79 6.12
CA ALA A 51 -11.32 -5.40 5.77
C ALA A 51 -11.97 -4.41 6.75
N LEU A 52 -11.31 -3.27 6.94
CA LEU A 52 -11.68 -2.17 7.86
C LEU A 52 -11.58 -2.53 9.35
N GLU A 53 -10.94 -3.64 9.69
CA GLU A 53 -10.64 -4.04 11.07
C GLU A 53 -9.16 -3.81 11.43
N GLU A 54 -8.86 -4.02 12.72
CA GLU A 54 -7.52 -3.91 13.29
C GLU A 54 -6.92 -2.53 13.08
N LEU A 55 -7.70 -1.51 13.45
CA LEU A 55 -7.23 -0.13 13.46
C LEU A 55 -6.04 0.01 14.40
N GLU A 56 -5.02 0.66 13.88
CA GLU A 56 -3.85 1.11 14.62
C GLU A 56 -3.62 2.58 14.31
N GLU A 57 -3.00 3.28 15.25
CA GLU A 57 -2.64 4.68 15.11
C GLU A 57 -1.11 4.79 15.27
N PHE A 58 -0.50 5.66 14.47
CA PHE A 58 0.93 5.93 14.55
C PHE A 58 1.23 7.34 14.08
N ALA A 59 2.40 7.87 14.48
CA ALA A 59 2.89 9.14 14.01
C ALA A 59 4.17 8.95 13.20
N LEU A 60 4.29 9.70 12.10
CA LEU A 60 5.52 9.75 11.29
C LEU A 60 5.79 11.21 10.87
N ASP A 61 6.97 11.71 11.24
CA ASP A 61 7.39 13.10 11.07
C ASP A 61 6.39 14.11 11.69
N GLY A 62 5.90 13.80 12.88
CA GLY A 62 4.92 14.64 13.59
C GLY A 62 3.51 14.66 12.97
N THR A 63 3.26 13.87 11.92
CA THR A 63 1.93 13.69 11.35
C THR A 63 1.31 12.42 11.89
N GLU A 64 0.08 12.51 12.41
CA GLU A 64 -0.71 11.37 12.86
C GLU A 64 -1.41 10.67 11.70
N TYR A 65 -1.40 9.35 11.76
CA TYR A 65 -1.99 8.45 10.79
C TYR A 65 -2.74 7.33 11.49
N GLU A 66 -3.71 6.77 10.78
CA GLU A 66 -4.33 5.50 11.11
C GLU A 66 -4.03 4.46 10.03
N ALA A 67 -3.99 3.19 10.40
CA ALA A 67 -3.91 2.09 9.45
C ALA A 67 -4.87 0.95 9.81
N PHE A 68 -5.41 0.28 8.79
CA PHE A 68 -6.39 -0.80 8.95
C PHE A 68 -6.32 -1.78 7.78
N ASN A 69 -6.85 -2.98 7.97
CA ASN A 69 -6.80 -4.05 6.99
C ASN A 69 -7.54 -3.67 5.70
N THR A 70 -6.88 -3.87 4.56
CA THR A 70 -7.44 -3.68 3.21
C THR A 70 -6.89 -4.74 2.27
N SER A 71 -7.71 -5.17 1.31
CA SER A 71 -7.34 -6.25 0.39
C SER A 71 -6.31 -5.82 -0.66
N GLY A 72 -5.63 -6.79 -1.29
CA GLY A 72 -4.82 -6.59 -2.50
C GLY A 72 -3.38 -6.11 -2.32
N GLY A 73 -2.95 -5.72 -1.12
CA GLY A 73 -1.64 -5.11 -0.90
C GLY A 73 -0.44 -6.07 -0.78
N LEU A 74 -0.65 -7.36 -0.49
CA LEU A 74 0.45 -8.33 -0.26
C LEU A 74 0.90 -9.06 -1.52
N GLY A 75 0.06 -9.15 -2.56
CA GLY A 75 0.37 -9.95 -3.74
C GLY A 75 0.78 -11.38 -3.39
N THR A 76 1.90 -11.86 -3.94
CA THR A 76 2.41 -13.22 -3.72
C THR A 76 3.20 -13.39 -2.42
N LEU A 77 3.34 -12.35 -1.60
CA LEU A 77 4.22 -12.37 -0.45
C LEU A 77 3.75 -13.36 0.63
N CYS A 78 2.43 -13.54 0.77
CA CYS A 78 1.85 -14.56 1.62
C CYS A 78 2.32 -15.97 1.21
N ASP A 79 2.30 -16.29 -0.08
CA ASP A 79 2.79 -17.59 -0.58
C ASP A 79 4.29 -17.76 -0.34
N THR A 80 5.06 -16.69 -0.49
CA THR A 80 6.51 -16.75 -0.34
C THR A 80 6.94 -16.88 1.11
N LEU A 81 6.21 -16.28 2.05
CA LEU A 81 6.57 -16.22 3.47
C LEU A 81 5.79 -17.20 4.37
N GLU A 82 4.82 -17.94 3.83
CA GLU A 82 4.12 -19.00 4.55
C GLU A 82 5.12 -19.97 5.21
N GLY A 83 4.92 -20.25 6.49
CA GLY A 83 5.83 -21.07 7.31
C GLY A 83 7.21 -20.45 7.62
N LYS A 84 7.52 -19.23 7.16
CA LYS A 84 8.81 -18.54 7.40
C LYS A 84 8.70 -17.33 8.35
N VAL A 85 7.49 -16.78 8.49
CA VAL A 85 7.17 -15.66 9.37
C VAL A 85 6.00 -16.04 10.26
N GLU A 86 6.01 -15.62 11.54
CA GLU A 86 4.88 -15.84 12.44
C GLU A 86 3.69 -14.95 12.04
N THR A 87 3.95 -13.67 11.76
CA THR A 87 2.92 -12.70 11.37
C THR A 87 3.30 -11.89 10.12
N LEU A 88 2.40 -11.82 9.14
CA LEU A 88 2.48 -10.92 7.97
C LEU A 88 1.15 -10.21 7.78
N ASN A 89 1.16 -8.88 7.73
CA ASN A 89 -0.04 -8.11 7.40
C ASN A 89 0.27 -6.84 6.59
N TYR A 90 -0.69 -6.50 5.72
CA TYR A 90 -0.74 -5.23 5.00
C TYR A 90 -1.93 -4.43 5.50
N LYS A 91 -1.69 -3.14 5.75
CA LYS A 91 -2.74 -2.20 6.10
C LYS A 91 -2.59 -0.92 5.30
N THR A 92 -3.73 -0.36 4.92
CA THR A 92 -3.76 0.93 4.24
C THR A 92 -3.66 2.04 5.26
N VAL A 93 -2.81 3.03 4.98
CA VAL A 93 -2.68 4.24 5.79
C VAL A 93 -3.70 5.30 5.33
N ARG A 94 -4.35 5.95 6.29
CA ARG A 94 -5.25 7.11 6.12
C ARG A 94 -5.01 8.14 7.22
N TYR A 95 -5.62 9.30 7.08
CA TYR A 95 -5.67 10.29 8.15
C TYR A 95 -6.72 9.90 9.20
N PRO A 96 -6.51 10.24 10.49
CA PRO A 96 -7.40 9.83 11.57
C PRO A 96 -8.87 10.18 11.34
N GLY A 97 -9.76 9.20 11.54
CA GLY A 97 -11.22 9.28 11.41
C GLY A 97 -11.77 8.75 10.09
N HIS A 98 -10.93 8.46 9.10
CA HIS A 98 -11.37 8.00 7.79
C HIS A 98 -12.03 6.61 7.86
N ARG A 99 -11.38 5.66 8.56
CA ARG A 99 -11.80 4.26 8.67
C ARG A 99 -13.20 4.13 9.21
N ASP A 100 -13.55 4.87 10.27
CA ASP A 100 -14.85 4.73 10.92
C ASP A 100 -15.99 5.22 10.04
N ILE A 101 -15.78 6.33 9.31
CA ILE A 101 -16.76 6.82 8.34
C ILE A 101 -16.94 5.78 7.23
N VAL A 102 -15.85 5.28 6.64
CA VAL A 102 -15.92 4.27 5.57
C VAL A 102 -16.57 2.98 6.07
N LYS A 103 -16.23 2.53 7.28
CA LYS A 103 -16.80 1.32 7.88
C LYS A 103 -18.29 1.45 8.09
N MET A 104 -18.77 2.59 8.59
CA MET A 104 -20.20 2.87 8.73
C MET A 104 -20.90 2.85 7.35
N LEU A 105 -20.34 3.50 6.33
CA LEU A 105 -20.91 3.49 4.97
C LEU A 105 -20.97 2.06 4.38
N VAL A 106 -19.86 1.32 4.46
CA VAL A 106 -19.70 0.01 3.83
C VAL A 106 -20.51 -1.06 4.55
N ARG A 107 -20.47 -1.08 5.89
CA ARG A 107 -21.06 -2.14 6.73
C ARG A 107 -22.46 -1.77 7.19
N ASP A 108 -22.62 -0.67 7.92
CA ASP A 108 -23.87 -0.34 8.62
C ASP A 108 -24.95 0.13 7.63
N LEU A 109 -24.58 0.97 6.68
CA LEU A 109 -25.46 1.36 5.57
C LEU A 109 -25.47 0.36 4.41
N ARG A 110 -24.68 -0.72 4.52
CA ARG A 110 -24.56 -1.80 3.54
C ARG A 110 -24.21 -1.33 2.13
N LEU A 111 -23.50 -0.21 1.98
CA LEU A 111 -23.08 0.26 0.66
C LEU A 111 -22.01 -0.65 0.03
N GLY A 112 -21.32 -1.49 0.82
CA GLY A 112 -20.36 -2.47 0.30
C GLY A 112 -20.97 -3.56 -0.59
N VAL A 113 -22.28 -3.85 -0.45
CA VAL A 113 -23.02 -4.73 -1.37
C VAL A 113 -23.70 -3.95 -2.50
N ARG A 114 -23.78 -2.63 -2.37
CA ARG A 114 -24.34 -1.69 -3.37
C ARG A 114 -23.20 -0.85 -3.97
N ARG A 115 -22.16 -1.52 -4.49
CA ARG A 115 -20.90 -0.88 -4.90
C ARG A 115 -21.09 0.25 -5.91
N GLU A 116 -22.00 0.10 -6.86
CA GLU A 116 -22.32 1.16 -7.82
C GLU A 116 -22.85 2.43 -7.15
N VAL A 117 -23.69 2.31 -6.12
CA VAL A 117 -24.20 3.46 -5.36
C VAL A 117 -23.08 4.09 -4.53
N LEU A 118 -22.23 3.27 -3.90
CA LEU A 118 -21.08 3.78 -3.17
C LEU A 118 -20.15 4.56 -4.10
N LYS A 119 -19.86 4.01 -5.27
CA LYS A 119 -19.03 4.61 -6.30
C LYS A 119 -19.61 5.96 -6.75
N ASP A 120 -20.88 5.98 -7.14
CA ASP A 120 -21.58 7.21 -7.56
C ASP A 120 -21.51 8.31 -6.49
N VAL A 121 -21.75 7.95 -5.21
CA VAL A 121 -21.62 8.88 -4.09
C VAL A 121 -20.19 9.40 -3.94
N LEU A 122 -19.18 8.53 -3.98
CA LEU A 122 -17.77 8.94 -3.83
C LEU A 122 -17.31 9.81 -5.00
N GLU A 123 -17.62 9.45 -6.24
CA GLU A 123 -17.24 10.20 -7.45
C GLU A 123 -17.97 11.53 -7.56
N THR A 124 -19.19 11.62 -7.05
CA THR A 124 -19.95 12.87 -6.98
C THR A 124 -19.44 13.80 -5.88
N ALA A 125 -19.10 13.25 -4.71
CA ALA A 125 -18.83 14.06 -3.52
C ALA A 125 -17.34 14.37 -3.28
N ILE A 126 -16.42 13.54 -3.77
CA ILE A 126 -15.00 13.63 -3.44
C ILE A 126 -14.20 14.09 -4.67
N PRO A 127 -13.56 15.27 -4.62
CA PRO A 127 -12.78 15.75 -5.75
C PRO A 127 -11.49 14.96 -5.95
N ILE A 128 -11.09 14.84 -7.22
CA ILE A 128 -9.79 14.30 -7.61
C ILE A 128 -8.68 15.30 -7.24
N THR A 129 -7.51 14.80 -6.84
CA THR A 129 -6.30 15.63 -6.67
C THR A 129 -5.07 14.98 -7.29
N PHE A 130 -4.15 15.82 -7.76
CA PHE A 130 -2.80 15.42 -8.17
C PHE A 130 -1.74 15.83 -7.14
N GLN A 131 -2.16 16.52 -6.07
CA GLN A 131 -1.30 16.92 -4.96
C GLN A 131 -1.40 15.85 -3.86
N ASP A 132 -0.78 14.72 -4.13
CA ASP A 132 -0.78 13.54 -3.29
C ASP A 132 0.64 13.18 -2.81
N VAL A 133 0.68 12.32 -1.80
CA VAL A 133 1.87 11.70 -1.25
C VAL A 133 1.59 10.20 -1.10
N VAL A 134 2.53 9.38 -1.54
CA VAL A 134 2.55 7.95 -1.27
C VAL A 134 3.47 7.72 -0.09
N LEU A 135 2.90 7.26 1.02
CA LEU A 135 3.62 6.81 2.19
C LEU A 135 3.84 5.29 2.10
N ILE A 136 5.08 4.86 2.33
CA ILE A 136 5.49 3.47 2.49
C ILE A 136 6.16 3.37 3.86
N PHE A 137 5.61 2.58 4.76
CA PHE A 137 6.18 2.30 6.07
C PHE A 137 6.16 0.81 6.31
N VAL A 138 7.34 0.21 6.48
CA VAL A 138 7.51 -1.23 6.64
C VAL A 138 8.31 -1.48 7.90
N THR A 139 7.83 -2.39 8.73
CA THR A 139 8.53 -2.82 9.94
C THR A 139 8.73 -4.33 9.88
N VAL A 140 9.95 -4.77 10.15
CA VAL A 140 10.30 -6.19 10.21
C VAL A 140 10.94 -6.47 11.56
N SER A 141 10.41 -7.46 12.28
CA SER A 141 10.98 -7.94 13.53
C SER A 141 11.39 -9.40 13.46
N GLY A 142 12.48 -9.75 14.15
CA GLY A 142 13.01 -11.09 14.13
C GLY A 142 14.28 -11.25 14.95
N TRP A 143 14.77 -12.49 15.02
CA TRP A 143 15.99 -12.81 15.74
C TRP A 143 17.21 -12.58 14.86
N ARG A 144 18.15 -11.77 15.36
CA ARG A 144 19.46 -11.52 14.75
C ARG A 144 20.52 -11.65 15.84
N GLU A 145 21.50 -12.51 15.61
CA GLU A 145 22.62 -12.74 16.56
C GLU A 145 22.13 -13.04 18.00
N GLY A 146 21.07 -13.85 18.13
CA GLY A 146 20.51 -14.25 19.43
C GLY A 146 19.69 -13.18 20.15
N ARG A 147 19.42 -12.03 19.50
CA ARG A 147 18.58 -10.97 20.05
C ARG A 147 17.35 -10.75 19.18
N LEU A 148 16.23 -10.45 19.82
CA LEU A 148 15.06 -9.95 19.11
C LEU A 148 15.35 -8.50 18.70
N THR A 149 15.26 -8.23 17.41
CA THR A 149 15.55 -6.94 16.79
C THR A 149 14.42 -6.52 15.87
N GLN A 150 14.29 -5.22 15.65
CA GLN A 150 13.33 -4.63 14.72
C GLN A 150 14.06 -3.64 13.82
N GLU A 151 13.74 -3.68 12.53
CA GLU A 151 14.16 -2.69 11.54
C GLU A 151 12.92 -2.08 10.89
N SER A 152 12.92 -0.76 10.74
CA SER A 152 11.82 -0.01 10.12
C SER A 152 12.35 0.81 8.95
N TYR A 153 11.58 0.82 7.86
CA TYR A 153 11.80 1.61 6.66
C TYR A 153 10.60 2.53 6.45
N ALA A 154 10.84 3.83 6.34
CA ALA A 154 9.80 4.81 6.06
C ALA A 154 10.19 5.63 4.81
N LYS A 155 9.21 5.90 3.96
CA LYS A 155 9.39 6.74 2.78
C LYS A 155 8.12 7.46 2.38
N LYS A 156 8.24 8.76 2.12
CA LYS A 156 7.21 9.57 1.46
C LYS A 156 7.67 9.92 0.05
N ILE A 157 6.83 9.65 -0.93
CA ILE A 157 7.04 10.00 -2.33
C ILE A 157 5.98 11.02 -2.70
N TYR A 158 6.39 12.19 -3.17
CA TYR A 158 5.48 13.26 -3.59
C TYR A 158 5.34 13.30 -5.10
N ALA A 159 4.31 14.01 -5.56
CA ALA A 159 4.16 14.40 -6.96
C ALA A 159 5.46 15.05 -7.49
N GLN A 160 5.83 14.72 -8.72
CA GLN A 160 7.07 15.19 -9.33
C GLN A 160 6.94 15.30 -10.84
N THR A 161 7.82 16.09 -11.44
CA THR A 161 7.85 16.26 -12.90
C THR A 161 8.63 15.11 -13.54
N VAL A 162 7.98 14.38 -14.43
CA VAL A 162 8.58 13.29 -15.23
C VAL A 162 8.54 13.70 -16.70
N GLY A 163 9.72 14.00 -17.27
CA GLY A 163 9.81 14.68 -18.56
C GLY A 163 9.25 16.10 -18.44
N ASP A 164 8.24 16.44 -19.24
CA ASP A 164 7.57 17.75 -19.21
C ASP A 164 6.19 17.72 -18.53
N ARG A 165 5.85 16.62 -17.84
CA ARG A 165 4.54 16.43 -17.21
C ARG A 165 4.68 16.33 -15.70
N LEU A 166 3.89 17.12 -14.98
CA LEU A 166 3.65 16.88 -13.55
C LEU A 166 2.84 15.60 -13.41
N MET A 167 3.36 14.65 -12.64
CA MET A 167 2.69 13.40 -12.31
C MET A 167 2.50 13.34 -10.80
N SER A 168 1.32 12.89 -10.37
CA SER A 168 1.00 12.66 -8.96
C SER A 168 1.92 11.54 -8.40
N ALA A 169 2.09 11.50 -7.08
CA ALA A 169 2.84 10.47 -6.39
C ALA A 169 2.34 9.07 -6.76
N ILE A 170 1.04 8.80 -6.70
CA ILE A 170 0.49 7.48 -7.04
C ILE A 170 0.75 7.12 -8.50
N GLN A 171 0.59 8.09 -9.42
CA GLN A 171 0.89 7.89 -10.84
C GLN A 171 2.36 7.51 -11.06
N VAL A 172 3.28 8.22 -10.43
CA VAL A 172 4.72 7.95 -10.55
C VAL A 172 5.05 6.59 -9.96
N THR A 173 4.59 6.27 -8.75
CA THR A 173 4.93 5.00 -8.11
C THR A 173 4.36 3.81 -8.89
N THR A 174 3.08 3.85 -9.28
CA THR A 174 2.45 2.76 -10.01
C THR A 174 3.12 2.53 -11.36
N ALA A 175 3.38 3.61 -12.13
CA ALA A 175 4.05 3.50 -13.42
C ALA A 175 5.52 3.04 -13.26
N ALA A 176 6.25 3.60 -12.29
CA ALA A 176 7.65 3.25 -12.04
C ALA A 176 7.80 1.77 -11.69
N GLY A 177 6.90 1.21 -10.86
CA GLY A 177 6.93 -0.18 -10.46
C GLY A 177 6.85 -1.14 -11.65
N ILE A 178 5.82 -0.99 -12.47
CA ILE A 178 5.64 -1.85 -13.65
C ILE A 178 6.73 -1.62 -14.71
N CYS A 179 7.09 -0.37 -14.99
CA CYS A 179 8.12 -0.06 -15.97
C CYS A 179 9.49 -0.62 -15.57
N ALA A 180 9.86 -0.55 -14.29
CA ALA A 180 11.11 -1.12 -13.80
C ALA A 180 11.16 -2.64 -13.98
N MET A 181 10.09 -3.35 -13.61
CA MET A 181 10.01 -4.81 -13.77
C MET A 181 10.08 -5.23 -15.25
N CYS A 182 9.38 -4.52 -16.14
CA CYS A 182 9.46 -4.77 -17.58
C CYS A 182 10.86 -4.48 -18.14
N ASP A 183 11.50 -3.39 -17.71
CA ASP A 183 12.84 -3.01 -18.16
C ASP A 183 13.89 -4.03 -17.71
N MET A 184 13.80 -4.50 -16.46
CA MET A 184 14.65 -5.57 -15.93
C MET A 184 14.46 -6.90 -16.67
N LEU A 185 13.22 -7.23 -17.08
CA LEU A 185 12.95 -8.41 -17.89
C LEU A 185 13.62 -8.31 -19.27
N VAL A 186 13.46 -7.16 -19.95
CA VAL A 186 14.08 -6.91 -21.27
C VAL A 186 15.61 -6.91 -21.19
N ALA A 187 16.17 -6.36 -20.12
CA ALA A 187 17.61 -6.37 -19.84
C ALA A 187 18.17 -7.75 -19.47
N GLY A 188 17.31 -8.77 -19.32
CA GLY A 188 17.71 -10.12 -18.94
C GLY A 188 18.14 -10.26 -17.48
N GLN A 189 17.74 -9.33 -16.61
CA GLN A 189 18.02 -9.35 -15.17
C GLN A 189 17.02 -10.19 -14.37
N LEU A 190 15.90 -10.57 -14.99
CA LEU A 190 14.89 -11.47 -14.44
C LEU A 190 14.85 -12.81 -15.20
N PRO A 191 14.32 -13.89 -14.59
CA PRO A 191 14.10 -15.16 -15.29
C PRO A 191 13.26 -14.98 -16.57
N LYS A 192 13.67 -15.63 -17.66
CA LYS A 192 13.02 -15.50 -18.99
C LYS A 192 11.79 -16.39 -19.19
N LYS A 193 11.51 -17.29 -18.24
CA LYS A 193 10.43 -18.29 -18.32
C LYS A 193 9.83 -18.51 -16.94
N GLY A 194 8.55 -18.89 -16.94
CA GLY A 194 7.79 -19.14 -15.71
C GLY A 194 7.16 -17.87 -15.15
N PHE A 195 6.54 -18.02 -13.98
CA PHE A 195 5.97 -16.91 -13.22
C PHE A 195 7.06 -16.33 -12.31
N VAL A 196 7.32 -15.03 -12.44
CA VAL A 196 8.31 -14.30 -11.64
C VAL A 196 7.57 -13.41 -10.65
N ARG A 197 7.79 -13.64 -9.35
CA ARG A 197 7.22 -12.84 -8.26
C ARG A 197 8.00 -11.54 -8.08
N GLN A 198 7.37 -10.52 -7.47
CA GLN A 198 8.03 -9.22 -7.29
C GLN A 198 9.24 -9.33 -6.35
N GLU A 199 9.10 -10.12 -5.29
CA GLU A 199 10.13 -10.37 -4.29
C GLU A 199 11.31 -11.23 -4.79
N GLU A 200 11.23 -11.77 -6.02
CA GLU A 200 12.36 -12.42 -6.70
C GLU A 200 13.25 -11.43 -7.44
N ALA A 201 12.79 -10.20 -7.70
CA ALA A 201 13.64 -9.14 -8.21
C ALA A 201 14.56 -8.60 -7.11
N LYS A 202 15.85 -8.51 -7.40
CA LYS A 202 16.80 -7.90 -6.46
C LYS A 202 16.47 -6.43 -6.27
N LEU A 203 16.20 -6.03 -5.03
CA LEU A 203 15.85 -4.65 -4.70
C LEU A 203 16.90 -3.63 -5.17
N ALA A 204 18.20 -3.95 -5.05
CA ALA A 204 19.27 -3.06 -5.51
C ALA A 204 19.21 -2.80 -7.02
N ASP A 205 18.95 -3.83 -7.83
CA ASP A 205 18.84 -3.71 -9.29
C ASP A 205 17.57 -2.93 -9.66
N PHE A 206 16.47 -3.20 -8.97
CA PHE A 206 15.22 -2.45 -9.14
C PHE A 206 15.41 -0.96 -8.82
N LEU A 207 16.01 -0.62 -7.67
CA LEU A 207 16.23 0.78 -7.27
C LEU A 207 17.24 1.51 -8.16
N ALA A 208 18.23 0.79 -8.71
CA ALA A 208 19.18 1.33 -9.68
C ALA A 208 18.58 1.49 -11.09
N ASN A 209 17.44 0.85 -11.37
CA ASN A 209 16.77 0.95 -12.66
C ASN A 209 16.29 2.39 -12.95
N ARG A 210 16.34 2.80 -14.22
CA ARG A 210 15.93 4.14 -14.67
C ARG A 210 14.49 4.53 -14.27
N PHE A 211 13.60 3.55 -14.12
CA PHE A 211 12.24 3.74 -13.63
C PHE A 211 12.17 3.53 -12.11
N GLY A 212 12.81 2.49 -11.57
CA GLY A 212 12.77 2.20 -10.12
C GLY A 212 13.46 3.25 -9.24
N ARG A 213 14.31 4.12 -9.82
CA ARG A 213 14.94 5.25 -9.12
C ARG A 213 13.96 6.20 -8.40
N TYR A 214 12.69 6.25 -8.81
CA TYR A 214 11.66 7.04 -8.12
C TYR A 214 11.33 6.48 -6.73
N TYR A 215 11.57 5.18 -6.51
CA TYR A 215 11.57 4.54 -5.19
C TYR A 215 12.92 4.64 -4.47
N ALA A 216 14.01 4.99 -5.16
CA ALA A 216 15.33 5.13 -4.56
C ALA A 216 15.55 6.52 -3.95
N LYS A 217 15.15 7.58 -4.66
CA LYS A 217 15.32 8.97 -4.21
C LYS A 217 14.40 9.29 -3.04
N GLY A 218 14.97 9.65 -1.88
CA GLY A 218 14.24 10.17 -0.72
C GLY A 218 15.20 11.01 0.11
N HIS A 219 14.72 12.15 0.60
CA HIS A 219 15.39 13.00 1.58
C HIS A 219 15.24 12.41 2.99
#